data_AF-A0A7J5E5W1-F1
#
_entry.id   AF-A0A7J5E5W1-F1
#
_cell.length_a   1.000
_cell.length_b   1.000
_cell.length_c   1.000
_cell.angle_alpha   90.00
_cell.angle_beta   90.00
_cell.angle_gamma   90.00
#
_symmetry.space_group_name_H-M   'P 1'
#
loop_
_entity.id
_entity.type
_entity.pdbx_description
1 polymer ?
#
loop_
_entity_poly.entity_id
_entity_poly.type
_entity_poly.pdbx_seq_one_letter_code
_entity_poly.pdbx_strand_id
1 'polypeptide(L)'
;MFFGFSAVDLIVIVLYILLIVYLGLKTKNKVKSSGDYFMGGRKGSRWMMIANGFGGATHTDQAIGVAGATYEIGLGGIWYQWMYLFVTPFFWLLGPIYRRVRYVTTGDFFEERYGSKHGMAYSGMALLYYIMDMGLILKGTGTAIEAVTNGALPSTVIIIFITIFFLAYSVIGGLVSALL
;
A
#
# COMPACT_ATOMS: atom_id res chain seq x y z
N MET A 1 18.59 -26.17 -2.00
CA MET A 1 17.95 -24.87 -1.65
C MET A 1 18.77 -23.78 -2.29
N PHE A 2 18.17 -22.92 -3.11
CA PHE A 2 18.83 -21.73 -3.64
C PHE A 2 18.47 -20.56 -2.70
N PHE A 3 19.46 -19.93 -2.08
CA PHE A 3 19.23 -18.80 -1.15
C PHE A 3 18.22 -19.08 -0.01
N GLY A 4 18.20 -20.30 0.53
CA GLY A 4 17.25 -20.70 1.59
C GLY A 4 15.84 -21.08 1.10
N PHE A 5 15.54 -20.90 -0.19
CA PHE A 5 14.26 -21.29 -0.80
C PHE A 5 14.34 -22.64 -1.50
N SER A 6 13.22 -23.38 -1.54
CA SER A 6 13.04 -24.52 -2.43
C SER A 6 12.77 -24.03 -3.86
N ALA A 7 12.97 -24.92 -4.84
CA ALA A 7 12.65 -24.60 -6.23
C ALA A 7 11.15 -24.29 -6.43
N VAL A 8 10.28 -24.89 -5.61
CA VAL A 8 8.83 -24.63 -5.65
C VAL A 8 8.52 -23.20 -5.21
N ASP A 9 9.16 -22.72 -4.13
CA ASP A 9 8.94 -21.37 -3.61
C ASP A 9 9.31 -20.30 -4.65
N LEU A 10 10.44 -20.51 -5.34
CA LEU A 10 10.92 -19.60 -6.38
C LEU A 10 9.97 -19.59 -7.58
N ILE A 11 9.46 -20.75 -8.00
CA ILE A 11 8.45 -20.85 -9.07
C ILE A 11 7.18 -20.09 -8.69
N VAL A 12 6.68 -20.26 -7.47
CA VAL A 12 5.48 -19.56 -6.99
C VAL A 12 5.68 -18.05 -6.98
N ILE A 13 6.84 -17.56 -6.50
CA ILE A 13 7.17 -16.13 -6.49
C ILE A 13 7.21 -15.56 -7.91
N VAL A 14 7.88 -16.26 -8.84
CA VAL A 14 7.98 -15.80 -10.24
C VAL A 14 6.61 -15.79 -10.91
N LEU A 15 5.80 -16.84 -10.74
CA LEU A 15 4.44 -16.89 -11.28
C LEU A 15 3.56 -15.78 -10.71
N TYR A 16 3.66 -15.50 -9.42
CA TYR A 16 2.95 -14.41 -8.76
C TYR A 16 3.32 -13.04 -9.32
N ILE A 17 4.63 -12.77 -9.47
CA ILE A 17 5.14 -11.54 -10.08
C ILE A 17 4.63 -11.39 -11.52
N LEU A 18 4.72 -12.45 -12.32
CA LEU A 18 4.24 -12.44 -13.70
C LEU A 18 2.73 -12.20 -13.79
N LEU A 19 1.95 -12.77 -12.88
CA LEU A 19 0.51 -12.56 -12.80
C LEU A 19 0.18 -11.09 -12.53
N ILE A 20 0.84 -10.46 -11.54
CA ILE A 20 0.63 -9.03 -11.23
C ILE A 20 1.00 -8.15 -12.43
N VAL A 21 2.17 -8.38 -13.03
CA VAL A 21 2.60 -7.61 -14.21
C VAL A 21 1.62 -7.78 -15.36
N TYR A 22 1.14 -8.99 -15.60
CA TYR A 22 0.13 -9.27 -16.63
C TYR A 22 -1.18 -8.52 -16.36
N LEU A 23 -1.68 -8.51 -15.13
CA LEU A 23 -2.90 -7.79 -14.74
C LEU A 23 -2.74 -6.27 -14.89
N GLY A 24 -1.59 -5.71 -14.51
CA GLY A 24 -1.26 -4.30 -14.72
C GLY A 24 -1.22 -3.91 -16.20
N LEU A 25 -0.54 -4.71 -17.02
CA LEU A 25 -0.44 -4.48 -18.47
C LEU A 25 -1.78 -4.62 -19.19
N LYS A 26 -2.67 -5.53 -18.74
CA LYS A 26 -4.02 -5.68 -19.28
C LYS A 26 -4.89 -4.45 -19.02
N THR A 27 -4.60 -3.72 -17.96
CA THR A 27 -5.42 -2.62 -17.46
C THR A 27 -4.98 -1.26 -18.00
N LYS A 28 -3.74 -1.15 -18.51
CA LYS A 28 -3.19 0.10 -19.10
C LYS A 28 -4.12 0.76 -20.12
N ASN A 29 -4.80 -0.03 -20.95
CA ASN A 29 -5.66 0.49 -22.03
C ASN A 29 -6.98 1.11 -21.53
N LYS A 30 -7.31 0.92 -20.23
CA LYS A 30 -8.52 1.45 -19.60
C LYS A 30 -8.31 2.82 -18.96
N VAL A 31 -7.06 3.25 -18.76
CA VAL A 31 -6.73 4.53 -18.14
C VAL A 31 -6.59 5.59 -19.23
N LYS A 32 -7.57 6.49 -19.36
CA LYS A 32 -7.60 7.52 -20.40
C LYS A 32 -7.66 8.94 -19.86
N SER A 33 -7.97 9.11 -18.57
CA SER A 33 -8.08 10.40 -17.90
C SER A 33 -7.49 10.36 -16.50
N SER A 34 -7.16 11.52 -15.92
CA SER A 34 -6.70 11.61 -14.53
C SER A 34 -7.72 11.06 -13.53
N GLY A 35 -9.02 11.20 -13.81
CA GLY A 35 -10.09 10.59 -13.01
C GLY A 35 -10.10 9.06 -13.09
N ASP A 36 -9.72 8.49 -14.23
CA ASP A 36 -9.53 7.03 -14.34
C ASP A 36 -8.27 6.59 -13.58
N TYR A 37 -7.19 7.37 -13.65
CA TYR A 37 -5.93 7.07 -12.99
C TYR A 37 -6.04 7.11 -11.45
N PHE A 38 -6.66 8.15 -10.87
CA PHE A 38 -6.73 8.33 -9.42
C PHE A 38 -7.99 7.73 -8.77
N MET A 39 -9.13 7.73 -9.47
CA MET A 39 -10.41 7.31 -8.87
C MET A 39 -10.94 6.00 -9.45
N GLY A 40 -10.18 5.36 -10.34
CA GLY A 40 -10.62 4.15 -11.05
C GLY A 40 -11.89 4.35 -11.87
N GLY A 41 -12.18 5.59 -12.28
CA GLY A 41 -13.42 5.99 -12.95
C GLY A 41 -14.69 5.83 -12.09
N ARG A 42 -14.56 5.52 -10.79
CA ARG A 42 -15.66 5.22 -9.85
C ARG A 42 -16.56 4.06 -10.30
N LYS A 43 -16.06 3.17 -11.17
CA LYS A 43 -16.80 2.03 -11.75
C LYS A 43 -16.50 0.70 -11.06
N GLY A 44 -15.80 0.73 -9.93
CA GLY A 44 -15.41 -0.49 -9.23
C GLY A 44 -16.61 -1.26 -8.68
N SER A 45 -16.59 -2.59 -8.80
CA SER A 45 -17.59 -3.44 -8.13
C SER A 45 -17.44 -3.31 -6.61
N ARG A 46 -18.53 -3.55 -5.87
CA ARG A 46 -18.51 -3.45 -4.39
C ARG A 46 -17.43 -4.33 -3.76
N TRP A 47 -17.23 -5.54 -4.30
CA TRP A 47 -16.19 -6.47 -3.86
C TRP A 47 -14.79 -5.94 -4.11
N MET A 48 -14.55 -5.35 -5.28
CA MET A 48 -13.26 -4.77 -5.64
C MET A 48 -12.91 -3.58 -4.75
N MET A 49 -13.89 -2.75 -4.40
CA MET A 49 -13.71 -1.65 -3.46
C MET A 49 -13.39 -2.13 -2.03
N ILE A 50 -14.04 -3.22 -1.58
CA ILE A 50 -13.74 -3.82 -0.28
C ILE A 50 -12.33 -4.41 -0.28
N ALA A 51 -11.96 -5.17 -1.32
CA ALA A 51 -10.64 -5.76 -1.46
C ALA A 51 -9.53 -4.70 -1.48
N ASN A 52 -9.71 -3.61 -2.24
CA ASN A 52 -8.77 -2.50 -2.25
C ASN A 52 -8.70 -1.75 -0.91
N GLY A 53 -9.85 -1.54 -0.25
CA GLY A 53 -9.87 -0.92 1.08
C GLY A 53 -9.14 -1.77 2.12
N PHE A 54 -9.29 -3.08 2.05
CA PHE A 54 -8.56 -4.01 2.92
C PHE A 54 -7.08 -4.09 2.58
N GLY A 55 -6.74 -4.27 1.30
CA GLY A 55 -5.35 -4.34 0.83
C GLY A 55 -4.56 -3.06 1.09
N GLY A 56 -5.21 -1.90 1.02
CA GLY A 56 -4.60 -0.62 1.39
C GLY A 56 -4.48 -0.38 2.89
N ALA A 57 -5.18 -1.15 3.74
CA ALA A 57 -5.08 -1.05 5.19
C ALA A 57 -4.08 -2.05 5.81
N THR A 58 -3.58 -2.98 5.01
CA THR A 58 -2.63 -4.01 5.45
C THR A 58 -1.28 -3.79 4.79
N HIS A 59 -0.23 -3.62 5.60
CA HIS A 59 1.13 -3.41 5.13
C HIS A 59 2.10 -4.41 5.77
N THR A 60 3.20 -4.70 5.08
CA THR A 60 4.19 -5.71 5.50
C THR A 60 4.88 -5.33 6.80
N ASP A 61 5.13 -4.05 7.03
CA ASP A 61 5.74 -3.51 8.26
C ASP A 61 4.87 -3.76 9.49
N GLN A 62 3.54 -3.71 9.37
CA GLN A 62 2.63 -3.95 10.49
C GLN A 62 2.75 -5.39 11.00
N ALA A 63 2.83 -6.37 10.10
CA ALA A 63 3.00 -7.77 10.48
C ALA A 63 4.32 -7.99 11.23
N ILE A 64 5.40 -7.36 10.77
CA ILE A 64 6.72 -7.43 11.42
C ILE A 64 6.70 -6.70 12.77
N GLY A 65 6.07 -5.53 12.83
CA GLY A 65 5.95 -4.72 14.05
C GLY A 65 5.17 -5.44 15.14
N VAL A 66 4.02 -6.03 14.81
CA VAL A 66 3.20 -6.81 15.76
C VAL A 66 3.94 -8.08 16.20
N ALA A 67 4.60 -8.79 15.27
CA ALA A 67 5.38 -9.98 15.62
C ALA A 67 6.57 -9.63 16.54
N GLY A 68 7.30 -8.56 16.24
CA GLY A 68 8.40 -8.05 17.08
C GLY A 68 7.91 -7.60 18.46
N ALA A 69 6.84 -6.82 18.52
CA ALA A 69 6.24 -6.42 19.79
C ALA A 69 5.77 -7.64 20.60
N THR A 70 5.16 -8.63 19.95
CA THR A 70 4.70 -9.85 20.63
C THR A 70 5.87 -10.67 21.19
N TYR A 71 7.01 -10.67 20.49
CA TYR A 71 8.23 -11.31 20.98
C TYR A 71 8.78 -10.61 22.24
N GLU A 72 8.75 -9.27 22.29
CA GLU A 72 9.30 -8.49 23.43
C GLU A 72 8.37 -8.42 24.64
N ILE A 73 7.07 -8.15 24.41
CA ILE A 73 6.09 -7.86 25.48
C ILE A 73 4.99 -8.94 25.58
N GLY A 74 5.17 -10.08 24.93
CA GLY A 74 4.22 -11.19 24.94
C GLY A 74 2.89 -10.83 24.26
N LEU A 75 1.79 -11.43 24.72
CA LEU A 75 0.45 -11.18 24.14
C LEU A 75 0.03 -9.70 24.13
N GLY A 76 0.67 -8.84 24.93
CA GLY A 76 0.46 -7.40 24.89
C GLY A 76 0.78 -6.76 23.53
N GLY A 77 1.65 -7.39 22.72
CA GLY A 77 2.01 -6.93 21.38
C GLY A 77 0.82 -6.82 20.42
N ILE A 78 -0.27 -7.57 20.63
CA ILE A 78 -1.48 -7.50 19.80
C ILE A 78 -2.13 -6.11 19.80
N TRP A 79 -1.89 -5.31 20.84
CA TRP A 79 -2.42 -3.95 20.94
C TRP A 79 -1.88 -3.01 19.88
N TYR A 80 -0.74 -3.34 19.26
CA TYR A 80 -0.23 -2.61 18.09
C TYR A 80 -1.22 -2.68 16.91
N GLN A 81 -1.95 -3.79 16.77
CA GLN A 81 -2.99 -3.93 15.76
C GLN A 81 -4.37 -3.51 16.29
N TRP A 82 -4.72 -3.86 17.53
CA TRP A 82 -6.05 -3.62 18.08
C TRP A 82 -6.35 -2.15 18.36
N MET A 83 -5.33 -1.28 18.47
CA MET A 83 -5.58 0.17 18.61
C MET A 83 -6.40 0.74 17.44
N TYR A 84 -6.26 0.16 16.24
CA TYR A 84 -7.02 0.59 15.07
C TYR A 84 -8.51 0.26 15.16
N LEU A 85 -8.93 -0.69 16.01
CA LEU A 85 -10.35 -1.01 16.21
C LEU A 85 -11.14 0.22 16.67
N PHE A 86 -10.55 1.08 17.48
CA PHE A 86 -11.19 2.31 17.93
C PHE A 86 -11.31 3.37 16.83
N VAL A 87 -10.48 3.29 15.79
CA VAL A 87 -10.51 4.20 14.63
C VAL A 87 -11.55 3.73 13.60
N THR A 88 -11.82 2.42 13.51
CA THR A 88 -12.73 1.86 12.49
C THR A 88 -14.13 2.48 12.43
N PRO A 89 -14.83 2.83 13.54
CA PRO A 89 -16.14 3.45 13.46
C PRO A 89 -16.12 4.82 12.78
N PHE A 90 -15.02 5.56 12.90
CA PHE A 90 -14.86 6.87 12.25
C PHE A 90 -14.82 6.72 10.73
N PHE A 91 -14.22 5.66 10.18
CA PHE A 91 -14.23 5.42 8.74
C PHE A 91 -15.65 5.18 8.20
N TRP A 92 -16.52 4.53 8.97
CA TRP A 92 -17.92 4.34 8.58
C TRP A 92 -18.73 5.64 8.61
N LEU A 93 -18.44 6.53 9.55
CA LEU A 93 -19.08 7.84 9.65
C LEU A 93 -18.58 8.83 8.57
N LEU A 94 -17.28 8.83 8.30
CA LEU A 94 -16.66 9.71 7.31
C LEU A 94 -16.88 9.21 5.86
N GLY A 95 -17.04 7.91 5.64
CA GLY A 95 -17.27 7.32 4.32
C GLY A 95 -18.43 7.96 3.53
N PRO A 96 -19.64 8.12 4.10
CA PRO A 96 -20.74 8.85 3.48
C PRO A 96 -20.40 10.30 3.14
N ILE A 97 -19.66 11.00 4.01
CA ILE A 97 -19.26 12.40 3.81
C ILE A 97 -18.31 12.48 2.60
N TYR A 98 -17.26 11.65 2.57
CA TYR A 98 -16.32 11.58 1.45
C TYR A 98 -16.98 11.23 0.12
N ARG A 99 -18.03 10.38 0.14
CA ARG A 99 -18.82 10.09 -1.06
C ARG A 99 -19.64 11.27 -1.57
N ARG A 100 -20.09 12.17 -0.69
CA ARG A 100 -20.90 13.35 -1.04
C ARG A 100 -20.08 14.54 -1.52
N VAL A 101 -18.91 14.77 -0.94
CA VAL A 101 -18.08 15.94 -1.26
C VAL A 101 -17.34 15.84 -2.58
N ARG A 102 -17.22 14.63 -3.16
CA ARG A 102 -16.69 14.35 -4.52
C ARG A 102 -15.27 14.86 -4.82
N TYR A 103 -14.54 15.39 -3.84
CA TYR A 103 -13.12 15.73 -3.95
C TYR A 103 -12.26 14.54 -4.40
N VAL A 104 -11.16 14.84 -5.10
CA VAL A 104 -10.20 13.84 -5.58
C VAL A 104 -9.15 13.60 -4.50
N THR A 105 -8.69 14.66 -3.83
CA THR A 105 -7.74 14.59 -2.73
C THR A 105 -8.34 15.14 -1.43
N THR A 106 -7.81 14.72 -0.29
CA THR A 106 -8.12 15.36 1.00
C THR A 106 -7.57 16.79 1.06
N GLY A 107 -6.54 17.12 0.27
CA GLY A 107 -6.03 18.48 0.13
C GLY A 107 -7.07 19.44 -0.48
N ASP A 108 -7.82 18.99 -1.49
CA ASP A 108 -8.88 19.78 -2.14
C ASP A 108 -9.95 20.21 -1.11
N PHE A 109 -10.27 19.33 -0.15
CA PHE A 109 -11.20 19.65 0.93
C PHE A 109 -10.66 20.79 1.81
N PHE A 110 -9.39 20.76 2.18
CA PHE A 110 -8.77 21.81 2.98
C PHE A 110 -8.64 23.12 2.21
N GLU A 111 -8.35 23.04 0.92
CA GLU A 111 -8.30 24.21 0.03
C GLU A 111 -9.67 24.89 -0.08
N GLU A 112 -10.73 24.14 -0.35
CA GLU A 112 -12.08 24.70 -0.49
C GLU A 112 -12.58 25.28 0.85
N ARG A 113 -12.28 24.61 1.97
CA ARG A 113 -12.82 25.01 3.29
C ARG A 113 -12.05 26.15 3.96
N TYR A 114 -10.72 26.20 3.78
CA TYR A 114 -9.81 27.08 4.51
C TYR A 114 -8.89 27.91 3.61
N GLY A 115 -9.01 27.76 2.29
CA GLY A 115 -8.23 28.48 1.29
C GLY A 115 -6.94 27.78 0.87
N SER A 116 -6.40 28.20 -0.28
CA SER A 116 -5.29 27.56 -0.98
C SER A 116 -4.02 27.35 -0.14
N LYS A 117 -3.70 28.27 0.78
CA LYS A 117 -2.54 28.13 1.68
C LYS A 117 -2.63 26.87 2.56
N HIS A 118 -3.82 26.56 3.07
CA HIS A 118 -4.04 25.38 3.92
C HIS A 118 -4.06 24.09 3.11
N GLY A 119 -4.62 24.12 1.90
CA GLY A 119 -4.56 22.98 0.96
C GLY A 119 -3.13 22.62 0.57
N MET A 120 -2.30 23.62 0.27
CA MET A 120 -0.87 23.41 -0.02
C MET A 120 -0.09 22.89 1.20
N ALA A 121 -0.32 23.47 2.38
CA ALA A 121 0.34 23.02 3.61
C ALA A 121 -0.01 21.56 3.95
N TYR A 122 -1.29 21.20 3.81
CA TYR A 122 -1.75 19.83 4.01
C TYR A 122 -1.12 18.87 2.99
N SER A 123 -1.11 19.24 1.71
CA SER A 123 -0.50 18.42 0.65
C SER A 123 0.99 18.20 0.89
N GLY A 124 1.72 19.24 1.31
CA GLY A 124 3.14 19.13 1.67
C GLY A 124 3.38 18.21 2.87
N MET A 125 2.57 18.35 3.93
CA MET A 125 2.63 17.46 5.10
C MET A 125 2.32 16.01 4.72
N ALA A 126 1.28 15.77 3.91
CA ALA A 126 0.89 14.45 3.45
C ALA A 126 2.01 13.79 2.62
N LEU A 127 2.66 14.54 1.72
CA LEU A 127 3.78 14.04 0.94
C LEU A 127 4.95 13.62 1.83
N LEU A 128 5.32 14.44 2.81
CA LEU A 128 6.39 14.10 3.76
C LEU A 128 6.06 12.84 4.57
N TYR A 129 4.81 12.74 5.04
CA TYR A 129 4.34 11.56 5.76
C TYR A 129 4.44 10.30 4.90
N TYR A 130 3.93 10.32 3.67
CA TYR A 130 3.97 9.15 2.78
C TYR A 130 5.40 8.77 2.36
N ILE A 131 6.32 9.73 2.22
CA ILE A 131 7.74 9.41 1.98
C ILE A 131 8.34 8.62 3.14
N MET A 132 8.07 9.03 4.38
CA MET A 132 8.54 8.32 5.57
C MET A 132 7.89 6.93 5.68
N ASP A 133 6.59 6.86 5.46
CA ASP A 133 5.81 5.63 5.53
C ASP A 133 6.27 4.59 4.49
N MET A 134 6.48 5.00 3.23
CA MET A 134 7.06 4.14 2.20
C MET A 134 8.45 3.62 2.59
N GLY A 135 9.26 4.44 3.27
CA GLY A 135 10.55 4.02 3.80
C GLY A 135 10.44 2.90 4.83
N LEU A 136 9.46 2.99 5.74
CA LEU A 136 9.17 1.95 6.73
C LEU A 136 8.70 0.65 6.07
N ILE A 137 7.79 0.73 5.10
CA ILE A 137 7.28 -0.44 4.37
C ILE A 137 8.42 -1.16 3.62
N LEU A 138 9.27 -0.41 2.92
CA LEU A 138 10.42 -0.96 2.19
C LEU A 138 11.43 -1.60 3.16
N LYS A 139 11.76 -0.93 4.26
CA LYS A 139 12.71 -1.46 5.24
C LYS A 139 12.16 -2.69 5.96
N GLY A 140 10.89 -2.68 6.34
CA GLY A 140 10.21 -3.84 6.93
C GLY A 140 10.29 -5.03 5.98
N THR A 141 9.83 -4.86 4.74
CA THR A 141 9.85 -5.92 3.73
C THR A 141 11.26 -6.46 3.47
N GLY A 142 12.26 -5.57 3.33
CA GLY A 142 13.65 -5.96 3.12
C GLY A 142 14.23 -6.77 4.29
N THR A 143 13.92 -6.38 5.52
CA THR A 143 14.40 -7.07 6.73
C THR A 143 13.77 -8.46 6.89
N ALA A 144 12.47 -8.60 6.56
CA ALA A 144 11.80 -9.89 6.58
C ALA A 144 12.41 -10.88 5.58
N ILE A 145 12.68 -10.45 4.35
CA ILE A 145 13.27 -11.32 3.32
C ILE A 145 14.73 -11.67 3.66
N GLU A 146 15.50 -10.71 4.18
CA GLU A 146 16.87 -10.96 4.66
C GLU A 146 16.89 -12.03 5.78
N ALA A 147 15.93 -11.96 6.72
CA ALA A 147 15.80 -12.95 7.79
C ALA A 147 15.46 -14.36 7.25
N VAL A 148 14.53 -14.46 6.30
CA VAL A 148 14.15 -15.76 5.68
C VAL A 148 15.31 -16.37 4.87
N THR A 149 16.14 -15.53 4.25
CA THR A 149 17.29 -15.99 3.45
C THR A 149 18.54 -16.25 4.28
N ASN A 150 18.46 -16.19 5.61
CA ASN A 150 19.60 -16.28 6.53
C ASN A 150 20.75 -15.33 6.15
N GLY A 151 20.42 -14.10 5.72
CA GLY A 151 21.40 -13.09 5.32
C GLY A 151 22.06 -13.32 3.96
N ALA A 152 21.63 -14.33 3.18
CA ALA A 152 22.16 -14.56 1.84
C ALA A 152 21.80 -13.41 0.86
N LEU A 153 20.70 -12.69 1.13
CA LEU A 153 20.31 -11.48 0.41
C LEU A 153 20.27 -10.29 1.39
N PRO A 154 21.20 -9.32 1.28
CA PRO A 154 21.17 -8.12 2.10
C PRO A 154 19.90 -7.28 1.86
N SER A 155 19.30 -6.72 2.91
CA SER A 155 18.08 -5.90 2.78
C SER A 155 18.21 -4.75 1.79
N THR A 156 19.40 -4.16 1.64
CA THR A 156 19.64 -3.09 0.66
C THR A 156 19.36 -3.53 -0.78
N VAL A 157 19.79 -4.74 -1.17
CA VAL A 157 19.57 -5.27 -2.52
C VAL A 157 18.09 -5.53 -2.76
N ILE A 158 17.42 -6.09 -1.74
CA ILE A 158 15.98 -6.38 -1.77
C ILE A 158 15.18 -5.08 -1.93
N ILE A 159 15.51 -4.04 -1.15
CA ILE A 159 14.83 -2.74 -1.22
C ILE A 159 14.98 -2.12 -2.62
N ILE A 160 16.18 -2.13 -3.20
CA ILE A 160 16.42 -1.59 -4.55
C ILE A 160 15.59 -2.36 -5.57
N PHE A 161 15.60 -3.70 -5.51
CA PHE A 161 14.83 -4.54 -6.42
C PHE A 161 13.32 -4.28 -6.34
N ILE A 162 12.77 -4.27 -5.12
CA ILE A 162 11.35 -3.98 -4.87
C ILE A 162 11.00 -2.58 -5.37
N THR A 163 11.84 -1.58 -5.10
CA THR A 163 11.60 -0.20 -5.55
C THR A 163 11.53 -0.10 -7.07
N ILE A 164 12.50 -0.68 -7.78
CA ILE A 164 12.53 -0.68 -9.25
C ILE A 164 11.29 -1.40 -9.80
N PHE A 165 10.97 -2.57 -9.24
CA PHE A 165 9.82 -3.36 -9.65
C PHE A 165 8.50 -2.58 -9.47
N PHE A 166 8.29 -2.01 -8.28
CA PHE A 166 7.10 -1.23 -7.96
C PHE A 166 6.98 0.03 -8.82
N LEU A 167 8.07 0.76 -9.06
CA LEU A 167 8.05 1.91 -9.96
C LEU A 167 7.68 1.51 -11.39
N ALA A 168 8.23 0.40 -11.89
CA ALA A 168 7.99 -0.04 -13.26
C ALA A 168 6.50 -0.34 -13.52
N TYR A 169 5.80 -0.99 -12.60
CA TYR A 169 4.39 -1.34 -12.82
C TYR A 169 3.41 -0.25 -12.33
N SER A 170 3.72 0.49 -11.27
CA SER A 170 2.82 1.52 -10.72
C SER A 170 2.58 2.68 -11.68
N VAL A 171 3.64 3.13 -12.37
CA VAL A 171 3.57 4.20 -13.39
C VAL A 171 2.66 3.80 -14.56
N ILE A 172 2.65 2.52 -14.92
CA ILE A 172 1.85 1.99 -16.03
C ILE A 172 0.39 1.76 -15.61
N GLY A 173 0.18 1.39 -14.35
CA GLY A 173 -1.07 0.79 -13.91
C GLY A 173 -2.12 1.73 -13.33
N GLY A 174 -1.71 2.81 -12.64
CA GLY A 174 -2.62 3.67 -11.87
C GLY A 174 -3.48 2.90 -10.85
N LEU A 175 -4.49 3.55 -10.27
CA LEU A 175 -5.37 2.94 -9.26
C LEU A 175 -6.24 1.81 -9.85
N VAL A 176 -6.49 1.81 -11.16
CA VAL A 176 -7.22 0.71 -11.83
C VAL A 176 -6.45 -0.61 -11.78
N SER A 177 -5.10 -0.56 -11.78
CA SER A 177 -4.29 -1.77 -11.62
C SER A 177 -4.09 -2.18 -10.18
N ALA A 178 -4.28 -1.27 -9.21
CA ALA A 178 -4.34 -1.61 -7.79
C ALA A 178 -5.69 -2.23 -7.39
N LEU A 179 -6.74 -1.97 -8.17
CA LEU A 179 -8.10 -2.49 -7.92
C LEU A 179 -8.30 -3.94 -8.40
N LEU A 180 -7.59 -4.41 -9.41
CA LEU A 180 -7.75 -5.75 -10.01
C LEU A 180 -6.71 -6.75 -9.48
#